data_AF-A0A9D6YXT2-F1
#
_entry.id   AF-A0A9D6YXT2-F1
#
_cell.length_a   1.000
_cell.length_b   1.000
_cell.length_c   1.000
_cell.angle_alpha   90.00
_cell.angle_beta   90.00
_cell.angle_gamma   90.00
#
_symmetry.space_group_name_H-M   'P 1'
#
loop_
_entity.id
_entity.type
_entity.pdbx_description
1 polymer ?
#
loop_
_entity_poly.entity_id
_entity_poly.type
_entity_poly.pdbx_seq_one_letter_code
_entity_poly.pdbx_strand_id
1 'polypeptide(L)'
;MKPDPDQIPEEDLLEHIVDHLCEEQAEAVAALSDSEIRRRAALGLARARANGFEFPEPITAFVTLMFLVAPDFDRHPEIAKVLSDRKAAPAERLKNLFARTKEEHWEQAAANSAGWDALA
;
A
#
# COMPACT_ATOMS: atom_id res chain seq x y z
N MET A 1 -17.95 -20.96 -5.80
CA MET A 1 -17.54 -20.31 -4.54
C MET A 1 -18.36 -19.03 -4.45
N LYS A 2 -19.18 -18.85 -3.42
CA LYS A 2 -19.86 -17.55 -3.22
C LYS A 2 -18.81 -16.58 -2.65
N PRO A 3 -18.79 -15.31 -3.07
CA PRO A 3 -17.96 -14.32 -2.40
C PRO A 3 -18.31 -14.33 -0.91
N ASP A 4 -17.28 -14.26 -0.07
CA ASP A 4 -17.45 -14.09 1.37
C ASP A 4 -18.23 -12.78 1.60
N PRO A 5 -19.32 -12.77 2.38
CA PRO A 5 -20.10 -11.55 2.63
C PRO A 5 -19.28 -10.40 3.25
N ASP A 6 -18.09 -10.69 3.80
CA ASP A 6 -17.17 -9.68 4.34
C ASP A 6 -16.13 -9.19 3.30
N GLN A 7 -16.14 -9.72 2.07
CA GLN A 7 -15.29 -9.28 0.97
C GLN A 7 -16.03 -8.26 0.10
N ILE A 8 -15.56 -7.01 0.13
CA ILE A 8 -15.96 -6.00 -0.83
C ILE A 8 -15.41 -6.36 -2.23
N PRO A 9 -16.18 -6.10 -3.31
CA PRO A 9 -15.69 -6.21 -4.67
C PRO A 9 -14.38 -5.43 -4.88
N GLU A 10 -13.53 -5.95 -5.75
CA GLU A 10 -12.21 -5.34 -6.01
C GLU A 10 -12.35 -3.92 -6.60
N GLU A 11 -13.35 -3.70 -7.45
CA GLU A 11 -13.65 -2.39 -8.02
C GLU A 11 -14.10 -1.39 -6.95
N ASP A 12 -14.96 -1.81 -6.02
CA ASP A 12 -15.43 -0.99 -4.90
C ASP A 12 -14.29 -0.64 -3.94
N LEU A 13 -13.37 -1.59 -3.68
CA LEU A 13 -12.16 -1.32 -2.90
C LEU A 13 -11.24 -0.36 -3.63
N LEU A 14 -11.04 -0.53 -4.93
CA LEU A 14 -10.22 0.38 -5.72
C LEU A 14 -10.79 1.80 -5.70
N GLU A 15 -12.09 1.96 -5.87
CA GLU A 15 -12.78 3.25 -5.77
C GLU A 15 -12.59 3.85 -4.37
N HIS A 16 -12.82 3.07 -3.32
CA HIS A 16 -12.58 3.50 -1.94
C HIS A 16 -11.14 3.99 -1.69
N ILE A 17 -10.14 3.29 -2.25
CA ILE A 17 -8.73 3.69 -2.13
C ILE A 17 -8.48 5.01 -2.87
N VAL A 18 -9.02 5.17 -4.08
CA VAL A 18 -8.89 6.41 -4.86
C VAL A 18 -9.51 7.58 -4.12
N ASP A 19 -10.74 7.41 -3.59
CA ASP A 19 -11.42 8.43 -2.82
C ASP A 19 -10.60 8.81 -1.58
N HIS A 20 -10.12 7.82 -0.82
CA HIS A 20 -9.27 8.05 0.34
C HIS A 20 -7.99 8.84 -0.01
N LEU A 21 -7.32 8.50 -1.11
CA LEU A 21 -6.12 9.22 -1.55
C LEU A 21 -6.43 10.67 -1.94
N CYS A 22 -7.55 10.91 -2.63
CA CYS A 22 -7.97 12.24 -3.04
C CYS A 22 -8.41 13.11 -1.86
N GLU A 23 -9.09 12.53 -0.86
CA GLU A 23 -9.60 13.25 0.31
C GLU A 23 -8.51 13.48 1.37
N GLU A 24 -7.79 12.42 1.75
CA GLU A 24 -6.88 12.45 2.89
C GLU A 24 -5.42 12.71 2.49
N GLN A 25 -5.06 12.47 1.22
CA GLN A 25 -3.68 12.56 0.71
C GLN A 25 -3.59 13.44 -0.55
N ALA A 26 -4.41 14.49 -0.62
CA ALA A 26 -4.54 15.36 -1.79
C ALA A 26 -3.18 15.85 -2.33
N GLU A 27 -2.22 16.19 -1.46
CA GLU A 27 -0.88 16.64 -1.87
C GLU A 27 -0.10 15.56 -2.61
N ALA A 28 -0.24 14.29 -2.21
CA ALA A 28 0.47 13.16 -2.82
C ALA A 28 -0.05 12.83 -4.24
N VAL A 29 -1.28 13.24 -4.56
CA VAL A 29 -1.93 13.00 -5.86
C VAL A 29 -2.10 14.26 -6.71
N ALA A 30 -1.81 15.45 -6.18
CA ALA A 30 -2.10 16.74 -6.82
C ALA A 30 -1.50 16.91 -8.23
N ALA A 31 -0.38 16.24 -8.52
CA ALA A 31 0.30 16.32 -9.81
C ALA A 31 -0.15 15.24 -10.81
N LEU A 32 -1.08 14.36 -10.43
CA LEU A 32 -1.51 13.21 -11.21
C LEU A 32 -2.89 13.45 -11.83
N SER A 33 -3.14 12.84 -12.99
CA SER A 33 -4.50 12.74 -13.52
C SER A 33 -5.28 11.63 -12.80
N ASP A 34 -6.61 11.71 -12.81
CA ASP A 34 -7.49 10.68 -12.24
C ASP A 34 -7.18 9.27 -12.77
N SER A 35 -6.87 9.16 -14.07
CA SER A 35 -6.46 7.90 -14.70
C SER A 35 -5.16 7.34 -14.12
N GLU A 36 -4.22 8.21 -13.76
CA GLU A 36 -2.92 7.82 -13.21
C GLU A 36 -3.04 7.47 -11.72
N ILE A 37 -3.87 8.19 -10.96
CA ILE A 37 -4.23 7.85 -9.58
C ILE A 37 -4.85 6.46 -9.55
N ARG A 38 -5.87 6.20 -10.39
CA ARG A 38 -6.56 4.91 -10.47
C ARG A 38 -5.63 3.78 -10.88
N ARG A 39 -4.76 4.01 -11.87
CA ARG A 39 -3.75 3.04 -12.31
C ARG A 39 -2.81 2.67 -11.16
N ARG A 40 -2.25 3.65 -10.46
CA ARG A 40 -1.32 3.44 -9.34
C ARG A 40 -1.99 2.79 -8.14
N ALA A 41 -3.23 3.18 -7.83
CA ALA A 41 -4.04 2.53 -6.79
C ALA A 41 -4.29 1.05 -7.10
N ALA A 42 -4.58 0.70 -8.36
CA ALA A 42 -4.75 -0.69 -8.79
C ALA A 42 -3.46 -1.51 -8.66
N LEU A 43 -2.30 -0.94 -9.04
CA LEU A 43 -0.99 -1.56 -8.81
C LEU A 43 -0.74 -1.78 -7.31
N GLY A 44 -1.07 -0.78 -6.49
CA GLY A 44 -0.92 -0.88 -5.05
C GLY A 44 -1.82 -1.95 -4.43
N LEU A 45 -3.07 -2.06 -4.88
CA LEU A 45 -4.01 -3.09 -4.45
C LEU A 45 -3.47 -4.49 -4.75
N ALA A 46 -3.02 -4.73 -5.98
CA ALA A 46 -2.42 -6.00 -6.38
C ALA A 46 -1.19 -6.35 -5.52
N ARG A 47 -0.36 -5.35 -5.20
CA ARG A 47 0.83 -5.52 -4.37
C ARG A 47 0.52 -5.76 -2.89
N ALA A 48 -0.48 -5.10 -2.35
CA ALA A 48 -0.97 -5.34 -1.00
C ALA A 48 -1.49 -6.79 -0.87
N ARG A 49 -2.22 -7.29 -1.88
CA ARG A 49 -2.65 -8.69 -1.95
C ARG A 49 -1.47 -9.65 -2.00
N ALA A 50 -0.43 -9.34 -2.77
CA ALA A 50 0.80 -10.14 -2.81
C ALA A 50 1.53 -10.20 -1.45
N ASN A 51 1.38 -9.17 -0.61
CA ASN A 51 1.85 -9.16 0.77
C ASN A 51 0.90 -9.87 1.77
N GLY A 52 -0.23 -10.42 1.29
CA GLY A 52 -1.18 -11.19 2.09
C GLY A 52 -2.18 -10.34 2.87
N PHE A 53 -2.41 -9.09 2.46
CA PHE A 53 -3.47 -8.26 3.03
C PHE A 53 -4.81 -8.61 2.37
N GLU A 54 -5.80 -8.94 3.19
CA GLU A 54 -7.10 -9.39 2.69
C GLU A 54 -8.23 -8.37 2.89
N PHE A 55 -8.06 -7.48 3.86
CA PHE A 55 -9.10 -6.56 4.33
C PHE A 55 -8.88 -5.13 3.81
N PRO A 56 -9.95 -4.32 3.68
CA PRO A 56 -9.88 -2.98 3.11
C PRO A 56 -8.90 -2.06 3.85
N GLU A 57 -9.02 -1.96 5.18
CA GLU A 57 -8.19 -1.07 6.00
C GLU A 57 -6.67 -1.27 5.82
N PRO A 58 -6.10 -2.49 5.98
CA PRO A 58 -4.67 -2.69 5.76
C PRO A 58 -4.26 -2.50 4.30
N ILE A 59 -5.12 -2.81 3.34
CA ILE A 59 -4.83 -2.55 1.92
C ILE A 59 -4.74 -1.05 1.67
N THR A 60 -5.73 -0.26 2.09
CA THR A 60 -5.73 1.20 1.94
C THR A 60 -4.49 1.80 2.59
N ALA A 61 -4.16 1.42 3.81
CA ALA A 61 -2.96 1.90 4.49
C ALA A 61 -1.65 1.54 3.75
N PHE A 62 -1.56 0.32 3.20
CA PHE A 62 -0.40 -0.09 2.40
C PHE A 62 -0.27 0.73 1.11
N VAL A 63 -1.38 0.94 0.39
CA VAL A 63 -1.37 1.76 -0.83
C VAL A 63 -1.04 3.21 -0.51
N THR A 64 -1.58 3.78 0.57
CA THR A 64 -1.21 5.13 1.02
C THR A 64 0.30 5.25 1.25
N LEU A 65 0.94 4.26 1.88
CA LEU A 65 2.40 4.26 2.05
C LEU A 65 3.16 4.20 0.72
N MET A 66 2.62 3.55 -0.31
CA MET A 66 3.21 3.56 -1.66
C MET A 66 3.24 4.96 -2.28
N PHE A 67 2.23 5.79 -2.01
CA PHE A 67 2.18 7.18 -2.48
C PHE A 67 3.06 8.11 -1.63
N LEU A 68 3.10 7.90 -0.31
CA LEU A 68 3.82 8.80 0.61
C LEU A 68 5.32 8.54 0.70
N VAL A 69 5.75 7.29 0.57
CA VAL A 69 7.16 6.91 0.75
C VAL A 69 7.78 6.57 -0.59
N ALA A 70 7.32 5.47 -1.17
CA ALA A 70 7.80 4.95 -2.44
C ALA A 70 6.90 3.80 -2.90
N PRO A 71 6.64 3.65 -4.20
CA PRO A 71 5.82 2.56 -4.74
C PRO A 71 6.33 1.16 -4.40
N ASP A 72 7.61 1.04 -4.06
CA ASP A 72 8.32 -0.19 -3.76
C ASP A 72 8.98 -0.20 -2.38
N PHE A 73 8.46 0.60 -1.43
CA PHE A 73 8.95 0.67 -0.05
C PHE A 73 9.02 -0.70 0.65
N ASP A 74 8.09 -1.59 0.32
CA ASP A 74 7.97 -2.96 0.84
C ASP A 74 9.14 -3.86 0.43
N ARG A 75 10.00 -3.46 -0.52
CA ARG A 75 11.22 -4.18 -0.88
C ARG A 75 12.40 -3.89 0.04
N HIS A 76 12.34 -2.81 0.82
CA HIS A 76 13.40 -2.49 1.76
C HIS A 76 13.54 -3.63 2.79
N PRO A 77 14.74 -4.18 3.05
CA PRO A 77 14.90 -5.43 3.81
C PRO A 77 14.23 -5.42 5.19
N GLU A 78 14.38 -4.34 5.96
CA GLU A 78 13.78 -4.26 7.30
C GLU A 78 12.26 -4.04 7.28
N ILE A 79 11.72 -3.42 6.23
CA ILE A 79 10.27 -3.24 6.05
C ILE A 79 9.66 -4.58 5.62
N ALA A 80 10.26 -5.24 4.62
CA ALA A 80 9.87 -6.56 4.13
C ALA A 80 9.84 -7.61 5.26
N LYS A 81 10.82 -7.56 6.16
CA LYS A 81 10.91 -8.46 7.32
C LYS A 81 9.73 -8.33 8.28
N VAL A 82 9.19 -7.13 8.46
CA VAL A 82 7.99 -6.91 9.29
C VAL A 82 6.72 -7.32 8.55
N LEU A 83 6.62 -6.99 7.25
CA LEU A 83 5.48 -7.33 6.40
C LEU A 83 5.32 -8.84 6.15
N SER A 84 6.43 -9.58 6.17
CA SER A 84 6.45 -11.05 6.03
C SER A 84 6.34 -11.81 7.36
N ASP A 85 6.18 -11.11 8.50
CA ASP A 85 6.10 -11.75 9.81
C ASP A 85 4.79 -12.53 9.99
N ARG A 86 4.86 -13.83 9.70
CA ARG A 86 3.72 -14.76 9.81
C ARG A 86 3.23 -14.97 11.24
N LYS A 87 3.96 -14.53 12.26
CA LYS A 87 3.50 -14.61 13.65
C LYS A 87 2.48 -13.51 13.99
N ALA A 88 2.44 -12.44 13.21
CA ALA A 88 1.48 -11.35 13.35
C ALA A 88 0.32 -11.51 12.35
N ALA A 89 -0.88 -11.14 12.78
CA ALA A 89 -2.02 -11.04 11.88
C ALA A 89 -1.78 -9.95 10.83
N PRO A 90 -2.34 -10.04 9.61
CA PRO A 90 -2.08 -9.06 8.54
C PRO A 90 -2.23 -7.60 9.00
N ALA A 91 -3.34 -7.25 9.66
CA ALA A 91 -3.57 -5.89 10.17
C ALA A 91 -2.53 -5.42 11.21
N GLU A 92 -1.95 -6.36 11.99
CA GLU A 92 -0.90 -6.03 12.96
C GLU A 92 0.45 -5.74 12.29
N ARG A 93 0.72 -6.31 11.11
CA ARG A 93 2.01 -6.11 10.41
C ARG A 93 2.23 -4.65 10.02
N LEU A 94 1.20 -3.95 9.58
CA LEU A 94 1.27 -2.52 9.29
C LEU A 94 1.49 -1.67 10.54
N LYS A 95 0.81 -2.00 11.65
CA LYS A 95 1.05 -1.33 12.94
C LYS A 95 2.49 -1.55 13.42
N ASN A 96 2.97 -2.78 13.26
CA ASN A 96 4.31 -3.19 13.62
C ASN A 96 5.40 -2.53 12.77
N LEU A 97 5.09 -2.08 11.54
CA LEU A 97 6.07 -1.36 10.71
C LEU A 97 6.58 -0.14 11.45
N PHE A 98 5.69 0.73 11.93
CA PHE A 98 6.08 1.94 12.65
C PHE A 98 6.80 1.67 13.97
N ALA A 99 6.49 0.56 14.64
CA ALA A 99 7.13 0.19 15.91
C ALA A 99 8.51 -0.48 15.75
N ARG A 100 8.76 -1.15 14.61
CA ARG A 100 9.93 -2.03 14.41
C ARG A 100 10.90 -1.54 13.35
N THR A 101 10.51 -0.53 12.58
CA THR A 101 11.40 0.15 11.62
C THR A 101 11.81 1.50 12.18
N LYS A 102 12.90 2.05 11.64
CA LYS A 102 13.43 3.36 12.00
C LYS A 102 13.27 4.29 10.81
N GLU A 103 13.32 5.59 11.07
CA GLU A 103 13.32 6.64 10.04
C GLU A 103 14.35 6.37 8.93
N GLU A 104 15.56 5.93 9.28
CA GLU A 104 16.62 5.59 8.31
C GLU A 104 16.17 4.53 7.27
N HIS A 105 15.32 3.59 7.66
CA HIS A 105 14.82 2.56 6.74
C HIS A 105 13.83 3.15 5.72
N TRP A 106 13.02 4.12 6.14
CA TRP A 106 12.04 4.78 5.29
C TRP A 106 12.71 5.75 4.32
N GLU A 107 13.68 6.51 4.80
CA GLU A 107 14.51 7.37 3.94
C GLU A 107 15.25 6.55 2.88
N GLN A 108 15.84 5.42 3.26
CA GLN A 108 16.50 4.51 2.33
C GLN A 108 15.53 3.89 1.33
N ALA A 109 14.31 3.56 1.75
CA ALA A 109 13.28 3.06 0.85
C ALA A 109 12.88 4.11 -0.18
N ALA A 110 12.69 5.36 0.25
CA ALA A 110 12.36 6.48 -0.64
C ALA A 110 13.52 6.80 -1.61
N ALA A 111 14.74 6.90 -1.11
CA ALA A 111 15.92 7.27 -1.90
C ALA A 111 16.30 6.22 -2.96
N ASN A 112 16.02 4.94 -2.71
CA ASN A 112 16.35 3.83 -3.61
C ASN A 112 15.15 3.35 -4.45
N SER A 113 14.05 4.09 -4.46
CA SER A 113 12.85 3.69 -5.20
C SER A 113 13.12 3.60 -6.70
N ALA A 114 12.61 2.53 -7.32
CA ALA A 114 12.62 2.40 -8.78
C ALA A 114 11.48 3.19 -9.46
N GLY A 115 10.59 3.81 -8.68
CA GLY A 115 9.44 4.56 -9.18
C GLY A 115 8.27 3.68 -9.65
N TRP A 116 7.17 4.34 -10.03
CA TRP A 116 5.91 3.68 -10.41
C TRP A 116 6.01 2.93 -11.74
N ASP A 117 6.82 3.42 -12.67
CA ASP A 117 6.98 2.82 -14.00
C ASP A 117 7.66 1.45 -13.95
N ALA A 118 8.48 1.19 -12.92
CA ALA A 118 9.11 -0.10 -12.71
C ALA A 118 8.15 -1.19 -12.18
N LEU A 119 6.92 -0.83 -11.84
CA LEU A 119 5.88 -1.74 -11.36
C LEU A 119 4.83 -2.11 -12.44
N ALA A 120 4.99 -1.56 -13.64
CA ALA A 120 4.08 -1.73 -14.77
C ALA A 120 4.22 -3.09 -15.48
#